data_AF-M6UBB9-F1
#
_entry.id   AF-M6UBB9-F1
#
_cell.length_a   1.000
_cell.length_b   1.000
_cell.length_c   1.000
_cell.angle_alpha   90.00
_cell.angle_beta   90.00
_cell.angle_gamma   90.00
#
_symmetry.space_group_name_H-M   'P 1'
#
loop_
_entity.id
_entity.type
_entity.pdbx_description
1 polymer ?
#
loop_
_entity_poly.entity_id
_entity_poly.type
_entity_poly.pdbx_seq_one_letter_code
_entity_poly.pdbx_strand_id
1 'polypeptide(L)'
;MLELSELELKILNLIPLEERDVRKLGRILQDVSLITGMTEDEIIEFIPFGLEDEIHILKIEYNFNVFKKALISKLTKKSYSPPRLSSPIPETVHQTF
;
A
#
# COMPACT_ATOMS: atom_id res chain seq x y z
N MET A 1 31.00 9.08 2.86
CA MET A 1 29.64 8.95 3.44
C MET A 1 28.69 9.34 2.32
N LEU A 2 27.94 8.41 1.74
CA LEU A 2 26.91 8.77 0.76
C LEU A 2 25.76 9.39 1.54
N GLU A 3 25.37 10.61 1.19
CA GLU A 3 24.23 11.26 1.82
C GLU A 3 22.94 10.49 1.52
N LEU A 4 22.00 10.53 2.46
CA LEU A 4 20.66 9.97 2.28
C LEU A 4 19.80 10.99 1.53
N SER A 5 18.97 10.52 0.61
CA SER A 5 17.96 11.36 -0.06
C SER A 5 16.92 11.86 0.94
N GLU A 6 16.20 12.94 0.61
CA GLU A 6 15.08 13.45 1.43
C GLU A 6 14.04 12.35 1.73
N LEU A 7 13.74 11.50 0.75
CA LEU A 7 12.84 10.36 0.90
C LEU A 7 13.40 9.32 1.89
N GLU A 8 14.70 9.05 1.81
CA GLU A 8 15.38 8.11 2.70
C GLU A 8 15.39 8.64 4.15
N LEU A 9 15.59 9.95 4.34
CA LEU A 9 15.48 10.59 5.65
C LEU A 9 14.06 10.50 6.23
N LYS A 10 13.03 10.71 5.40
CA LYS A 10 11.63 10.54 5.81
C LYS A 10 11.35 9.11 6.27
N ILE A 11 11.83 8.12 5.52
CA ILE A 11 11.70 6.69 5.88
C ILE A 11 12.41 6.41 7.22
N LEU A 12 13.65 6.87 7.39
CA LEU A 12 14.44 6.64 8.60
C LEU A 12 13.75 7.22 9.85
N ASN A 13 13.09 8.37 9.71
CA ASN A 13 12.34 9.00 10.80
C ASN A 13 11.06 8.23 11.17
N LEU A 14 10.44 7.53 10.23
CA LEU A 14 9.20 6.78 10.45
C LEU A 14 9.43 5.35 10.88
N ILE A 15 10.45 4.70 10.34
CA ILE A 15 10.80 3.32 10.63
C ILE A 15 12.26 3.27 11.06
N PRO A 16 12.57 2.91 12.32
CA PRO A 16 13.94 2.73 12.74
C PRO A 16 14.51 1.50 12.03
N LEU A 17 15.30 1.77 10.99
CA LEU A 17 15.98 0.82 10.10
C LEU A 17 17.45 1.22 9.95
N GLU A 18 18.30 0.28 9.53
CA GLU A 18 19.68 0.61 9.17
C GLU A 18 19.72 1.41 7.85
N GLU A 19 20.74 2.25 7.65
CA GLU A 19 20.87 3.08 6.44
C GLU A 19 20.77 2.26 5.14
N ARG A 20 21.34 1.05 5.13
CA ARG A 20 21.27 0.14 3.98
C ARG A 20 19.84 -0.27 3.65
N ASP A 21 19.04 -0.51 4.69
CA ASP A 21 17.64 -0.93 4.57
C ASP A 21 16.76 0.22 4.13
N VAL A 22 17.04 1.42 4.62
CA VAL A 22 16.38 2.65 4.19
C VAL A 22 16.56 2.86 2.69
N ARG A 23 17.79 2.70 2.15
CA ARG A 23 18.04 2.81 0.70
C ARG A 23 17.28 1.75 -0.10
N LYS A 24 17.22 0.52 0.43
CA LYS A 24 16.49 -0.58 -0.21
C LYS A 24 14.99 -0.32 -0.20
N LEU A 25 14.46 0.18 0.91
CA LEU A 25 13.06 0.55 1.05
C LEU A 25 12.72 1.74 0.15
N GLY A 26 13.60 2.73 0.03
CA GLY A 26 13.42 3.85 -0.90
C GLY A 26 13.24 3.41 -2.35
N ARG A 27 14.06 2.46 -2.83
CA ARG A 27 13.87 1.85 -4.16
C ARG A 27 12.54 1.10 -4.29
N ILE A 28 12.12 0.42 -3.24
CA ILE A 28 10.83 -0.28 -3.21
C ILE A 28 9.67 0.72 -3.29
N LEU A 29 9.74 1.84 -2.57
CA LEU A 29 8.68 2.85 -2.62
C LEU A 29 8.57 3.49 -4.02
N GLN A 30 9.71 3.75 -4.67
CA GLN A 30 9.74 4.19 -6.08
C GLN A 30 9.08 3.16 -7.00
N ASP A 31 9.43 1.88 -6.88
CA ASP A 31 8.81 0.82 -7.67
C ASP A 31 7.30 0.73 -7.42
N VAL A 32 6.87 0.88 -6.17
CA VAL A 32 5.46 0.81 -5.79
C VAL A 32 4.70 2.02 -6.31
N SER A 33 5.27 3.22 -6.22
CA SER A 33 4.73 4.46 -6.79
C SER A 33 4.40 4.30 -8.27
N LEU A 34 5.32 3.72 -9.05
CA LEU A 34 5.10 3.43 -10.48
C LEU A 34 3.96 2.42 -10.73
N ILE A 35 3.72 1.48 -9.81
CA ILE A 35 2.70 0.44 -9.96
C ILE A 35 1.32 0.93 -9.51
N THR A 36 1.25 1.65 -8.41
CA THR A 36 -0.01 2.11 -7.79
C THR A 36 -0.49 3.43 -8.38
N GLY A 37 0.41 4.21 -8.99
CA GLY A 37 0.15 5.56 -9.46
C GLY A 37 0.07 6.59 -8.32
N MET A 38 0.49 6.22 -7.10
CA MET A 38 0.57 7.11 -5.95
C MET A 38 1.97 7.68 -5.84
N THR A 39 2.09 8.90 -5.32
CA THR A 39 3.38 9.52 -5.03
C THR A 39 4.09 8.82 -3.87
N GLU A 40 5.42 8.91 -3.80
CA GLU A 40 6.15 8.30 -2.69
C GLU A 40 5.76 8.90 -1.33
N ASP A 41 5.44 10.19 -1.27
CA ASP A 41 4.97 10.84 -0.04
C ASP A 41 3.64 10.25 0.46
N GLU A 42 2.66 10.06 -0.43
CA GLU A 42 1.38 9.42 -0.07
C GLU A 42 1.58 7.98 0.44
N ILE A 43 2.51 7.24 -0.17
CA ILE A 43 2.85 5.89 0.28
C ILE A 43 3.51 5.93 1.65
N ILE A 44 4.41 6.88 1.90
CA ILE A 44 5.08 7.08 3.17
C ILE A 44 4.08 7.43 4.28
N GLU A 45 3.11 8.29 4.00
CA GLU A 45 2.04 8.64 4.93
C GLU A 45 1.12 7.45 5.26
N PHE A 46 0.98 6.49 4.33
CA PHE A 46 0.18 5.28 4.53
C PHE A 46 0.87 4.25 5.46
N ILE A 47 2.20 4.13 5.39
CA ILE A 47 3.00 3.16 6.14
C ILE A 47 2.64 3.07 7.63
N PRO A 48 2.60 4.16 8.42
CA PRO A 48 2.34 4.09 9.85
C PRO A 48 0.94 3.62 10.25
N PHE A 49 -0.04 3.63 9.34
CA PHE A 49 -1.42 3.26 9.66
C PHE A 49 -1.91 2.01 8.90
N GLY A 50 -1.34 1.72 7.74
CA GLY A 50 -1.80 0.67 6.84
C GLY A 50 -0.93 -0.58 6.81
N LEU A 51 0.27 -0.53 7.40
CA LEU A 51 1.32 -1.54 7.27
C LEU A 51 2.07 -1.85 8.58
N GLU A 52 1.49 -1.55 9.73
CA GLU A 52 2.13 -1.78 11.04
C GLU A 52 2.58 -3.25 11.21
N ASP A 53 1.69 -4.20 10.92
CA ASP A 53 1.97 -5.63 10.97
C ASP A 53 3.05 -6.04 9.97
N GLU A 54 2.98 -5.53 8.74
CA GLU A 54 3.95 -5.83 7.70
C GLU A 54 5.35 -5.27 8.01
N ILE A 55 5.44 -4.11 8.67
CA ILE A 55 6.71 -3.55 9.16
C ILE A 55 7.26 -4.43 10.28
N HIS A 56 6.40 -4.92 11.19
CA HIS A 56 6.83 -5.83 12.25
C HIS A 56 7.39 -7.13 11.66
N ILE A 57 6.68 -7.73 10.69
CA ILE A 57 7.14 -8.92 9.95
C ILE A 57 8.45 -8.62 9.21
N LEU A 58 8.57 -7.47 8.56
CA LEU A 58 9.79 -7.06 7.86
C LEU A 58 11.00 -7.01 8.81
N LYS A 59 10.84 -6.54 10.05
CA LYS A 59 11.92 -6.50 11.04
C LYS A 59 12.35 -7.89 11.52
N ILE A 60 11.46 -8.89 11.50
CA ILE A 60 11.75 -10.25 11.94
C ILE A 60 12.31 -11.09 10.80
N GLU A 61 11.61 -11.13 9.67
CA GLU A 61 11.95 -12.00 8.54
C GLU A 61 12.96 -11.37 7.59
N TYR A 62 13.16 -10.05 7.66
CA TYR A 62 14.06 -9.29 6.80
C TYR A 62 13.79 -9.50 5.29
N ASN A 63 12.54 -9.82 4.94
CA ASN A 63 12.13 -10.16 3.59
C ASN A 63 11.37 -9.02 2.90
N PHE A 64 12.15 -8.13 2.29
CA PHE A 64 11.64 -6.96 1.56
C PHE A 64 10.75 -7.30 0.35
N ASN A 65 10.90 -8.48 -0.25
CA ASN A 65 10.05 -8.89 -1.36
C ASN A 65 8.63 -9.22 -0.90
N VAL A 66 8.50 -9.85 0.28
CA VAL A 66 7.20 -10.10 0.91
C VAL A 66 6.55 -8.78 1.30
N PHE A 67 7.32 -7.89 1.93
CA PHE A 67 6.85 -6.54 2.26
C PHE A 67 6.36 -5.78 1.03
N LYS A 68 7.13 -5.74 -0.06
CA LYS A 68 6.73 -5.09 -1.33
C LYS A 68 5.41 -5.63 -1.86
N LYS A 69 5.22 -6.95 -1.87
CA LYS A 69 3.96 -7.57 -2.32
C LYS A 69 2.78 -7.17 -1.43
N ALA A 70 2.98 -7.15 -0.11
CA ALA A 70 1.94 -6.77 0.83
C ALA A 70 1.56 -5.28 0.69
N LEU A 71 2.56 -4.40 0.58
CA LEU A 71 2.40 -2.98 0.31
C LEU A 71 1.59 -2.72 -0.96
N ILE A 72 1.97 -3.34 -2.09
CA ILE A 72 1.21 -3.22 -3.35
C ILE A 72 -0.22 -3.72 -3.16
N SER A 73 -0.40 -4.89 -2.53
CA SER A 73 -1.73 -5.47 -2.28
C SER A 73 -2.63 -4.54 -1.46
N LYS A 74 -2.09 -3.90 -0.41
CA LYS A 74 -2.85 -2.97 0.45
C LYS A 74 -3.21 -1.68 -0.30
N LEU A 75 -2.31 -1.12 -1.09
CA LEU A 75 -2.56 0.10 -1.87
C LEU A 75 -3.47 -0.12 -3.08
N THR A 76 -3.44 -1.32 -3.68
CA THR A 76 -4.22 -1.65 -4.89
C THR A 76 -5.54 -2.35 -4.60
N LYS A 77 -5.83 -2.71 -3.34
CA LYS A 77 -7.11 -3.28 -2.93
C LYS A 77 -8.23 -2.27 -3.15
N LYS A 78 -8.76 -2.25 -4.37
CA LYS A 78 -10.06 -1.68 -4.70
C LYS A 78 -11.11 -2.51 -3.98
N SER A 79 -11.56 -2.05 -2.83
CA SER A 79 -12.83 -2.48 -2.22
C SER A 79 -14.00 -1.98 -3.07
N TYR A 80 -14.04 -2.32 -4.36
CA TYR A 80 -15.24 -2.21 -5.16
C TYR A 80 -16.10 -3.43 -4.82
N SER A 81 -16.82 -3.35 -3.70
CA SER A 81 -18.16 -3.90 -3.77
C SER A 81 -18.89 -2.97 -4.73
N PRO A 82 -19.30 -3.43 -5.93
CA PRO A 82 -20.20 -2.61 -6.74
C PRO A 82 -21.36 -2.22 -5.80
N PRO A 83 -21.85 -0.96 -5.83
CA PRO A 83 -23.06 -0.60 -5.14
C PRO A 83 -24.07 -1.68 -5.52
N ARG A 84 -24.52 -2.49 -4.54
CA ARG A 84 -25.52 -3.53 -4.82
C ARG A 84 -26.68 -2.75 -5.43
N LEU A 85 -26.91 -2.90 -6.73
CA LEU A 85 -28.16 -2.44 -7.32
C LEU A 85 -29.23 -3.06 -6.44
N SER A 86 -30.02 -2.21 -5.79
CA SER A 86 -31.20 -2.60 -5.05
C SER A 86 -31.93 -3.64 -5.89
N SER A 87 -32.21 -4.81 -5.32
CA SER A 87 -32.96 -5.87 -6.00
C SER A 87 -34.16 -5.26 -6.73
N PRO A 88 -34.49 -5.70 -7.96
CA PRO A 88 -35.62 -5.14 -8.70
C PRO A 88 -36.88 -5.18 -7.83
N ILE A 89 -37.55 -4.05 -7.70
CA ILE A 89 -38.85 -3.96 -7.01
C ILE A 89 -39.82 -4.88 -7.78
N PRO A 90 -40.42 -5.88 -7.13
CA PRO A 90 -41.30 -6.84 -7.80
C PRO A 90 -42.68 -6.22 -8.06
N GLU A 91 -42.78 -5.25 -8.98
CA GLU A 91 -44.08 -4.67 -9.38
C GLU A 91 -44.26 -4.51 -10.90
N THR A 92 -43.42 -5.11 -11.73
CA THR A 92 -43.62 -5.11 -13.20
C THR A 92 -43.77 -6.53 -13.77
N VAL A 93 -44.49 -7.40 -13.07
CA VAL A 93 -45.12 -8.56 -13.73
C VAL A 93 -46.42 -8.06 -14.35
N HIS A 94 -46.32 -7.45 -15.53
CA HIS A 94 -47.50 -7.17 -16.35
C HIS A 94 -48.16 -8.51 -16.71
N GLN A 95 -49.32 -8.77 -16.10
CA GLN A 95 -50.24 -9.81 -16.54
C GLN A 95 -50.61 -9.56 -18.01
N THR A 96 -50.26 -10.50 -18.87
CA THR A 96 -50.80 -10.56 -20.23
C THR A 96 -52.06 -11.43 -20.17
N PHE A 97 -53.17 -10.85 -20.61
CA PHE A 97 -54.46 -11.51 -20.83
C PHE A 97 -54.40 -12.42 -22.06
#